data_AF-A0A2W4V504-F1
#
_entry.id   AF-A0A2W4V504-F1
#
_cell.length_a   1.000
_cell.length_b   1.000
_cell.length_c   1.000
_cell.angle_alpha   90.00
_cell.angle_beta   90.00
_cell.angle_gamma   90.00
#
_symmetry.space_group_name_H-M   'P 1'
#
loop_
_entity.id
_entity.type
_entity.pdbx_description
1 polymer ?
#
loop_
_entity_poly.entity_id
_entity_poly.type
_entity_poly.pdbx_seq_one_letter_code
_entity_poly.pdbx_strand_id
1 'polypeptide(L)'
;MMMRRMGAVFLAVGLTVLAGLSAHAASGTTALPPPDPTAKNLTPYMIQLRAFDACLVTQSRLMSTTREAVHTPCSCYAKGTVGAMTKDEIQAFRDTGYFNDSARAKGLGFIDRCKLKRPV
;
A
#
# COMPACT_ATOMS: atom_id res chain seq x y z
N MET A 1 -40.40 9.51 -55.44
CA MET A 1 -40.89 10.79 -54.85
C MET A 1 -40.80 10.59 -53.33
N MET A 2 -40.09 11.34 -52.50
CA MET A 2 -39.83 12.79 -52.45
C MET A 2 -38.56 13.05 -51.60
N MET A 3 -37.83 14.12 -51.94
CA MET A 3 -36.58 14.63 -51.34
C MET A 3 -36.67 15.13 -49.89
N ARG A 4 -35.53 15.10 -49.19
CA ARG A 4 -35.03 16.18 -48.29
C ARG A 4 -33.52 15.98 -48.04
N ARG A 5 -32.63 16.62 -48.81
CA ARG A 5 -32.01 17.95 -48.61
C ARG A 5 -31.23 18.13 -47.28
N MET A 6 -29.90 18.03 -47.43
CA MET A 6 -28.82 18.92 -46.96
C MET A 6 -28.75 19.31 -45.47
N GLY A 7 -27.62 18.99 -44.84
CA GLY A 7 -27.19 19.54 -43.55
C GLY A 7 -25.66 19.55 -43.39
N ALA A 8 -25.05 20.66 -43.81
CA ALA A 8 -23.78 21.28 -43.41
C ALA A 8 -22.57 20.43 -42.98
N VAL A 9 -21.52 20.52 -43.81
CA VAL A 9 -20.10 20.45 -43.40
C VAL A 9 -19.75 21.72 -42.63
N PHE A 10 -19.22 21.61 -41.42
CA PHE A 10 -18.24 22.57 -40.90
C PHE A 10 -17.15 21.87 -40.07
N LEU A 11 -15.93 22.17 -40.47
CA LEU A 11 -14.64 21.71 -39.99
C LEU A 11 -14.22 22.39 -38.68
N ALA A 12 -13.31 21.67 -37.98
CA ALA A 12 -12.18 22.17 -37.19
C ALA A 12 -12.43 22.77 -35.79
N VAL A 13 -12.11 21.99 -34.76
CA VAL A 13 -11.23 22.31 -33.62
C VAL A 13 -10.63 20.95 -33.21
N GLY A 14 -9.33 20.65 -33.18
CA GLY A 14 -8.19 21.48 -32.80
C GLY A 14 -7.66 20.99 -31.44
N LEU A 15 -6.50 20.31 -31.46
CA LEU A 15 -5.57 20.09 -30.33
C LEU A 15 -5.93 19.08 -29.21
N THR A 16 -5.10 18.04 -29.07
CA THR A 16 -4.30 17.70 -27.85
C THR A 16 -3.61 16.33 -28.04
N VAL A 17 -2.30 16.33 -28.28
CA VAL A 17 -1.20 16.02 -27.31
C VAL A 17 -1.04 14.53 -26.96
N LEU A 18 0.08 13.99 -27.47
CA LEU A 18 1.00 12.98 -26.93
C LEU A 18 0.47 11.87 -26.00
N ALA A 19 0.70 10.63 -26.43
CA ALA A 19 1.71 9.70 -25.86
C ALA A 19 1.21 8.25 -25.94
N GLY A 20 1.52 7.60 -27.05
CA GLY A 20 1.64 6.15 -27.06
C GLY A 20 3.02 5.81 -26.51
N LEU A 21 3.09 5.05 -25.42
CA LEU A 21 3.92 3.84 -25.35
C LEU A 21 3.42 2.96 -24.21
N SER A 22 3.36 1.69 -24.54
CA SER A 22 2.72 0.61 -23.82
C SER A 22 3.62 0.03 -22.72
N ALA A 23 2.99 -0.21 -21.58
CA ALA A 23 2.94 -1.51 -20.89
C ALA A 23 4.00 -1.91 -19.84
N HIS A 24 3.43 -2.63 -18.84
CA HIS A 24 4.00 -3.61 -17.90
C HIS A 24 4.54 -3.11 -16.56
N ALA A 25 3.71 -3.18 -15.52
CA ALA A 25 3.77 -4.28 -14.54
C ALA A 25 2.61 -4.15 -13.54
N ALA A 26 1.85 -5.22 -13.38
CA ALA A 26 0.80 -5.36 -12.39
C ALA A 26 1.41 -5.40 -10.97
N SER A 27 1.35 -4.27 -10.28
CA SER A 27 1.39 -4.21 -8.82
C SER A 27 0.13 -3.45 -8.41
N GLY A 28 -0.72 -4.03 -7.56
CA GLY A 28 -2.01 -3.44 -7.19
C GLY A 28 -1.85 -1.99 -6.72
N THR A 29 -2.15 -1.03 -7.60
CA THR A 29 -2.12 0.40 -7.29
C THR A 29 -3.49 0.83 -6.78
N THR A 30 -3.83 0.42 -5.55
CA THR A 30 -4.63 1.35 -4.76
C THR A 30 -3.69 2.53 -4.48
N ALA A 31 -4.04 3.73 -4.93
CA ALA A 31 -3.25 4.92 -4.65
C ALA A 31 -2.90 4.92 -3.15
N LEU A 32 -1.60 4.84 -2.83
CA LEU A 32 -1.16 4.86 -1.44
C LEU A 32 -1.75 6.12 -0.79
N PRO A 33 -2.37 6.03 0.39
CA PRO A 33 -2.88 7.20 1.06
C PRO A 33 -1.74 8.22 1.26
N PRO A 34 -2.05 9.52 1.37
CA PRO A 34 -1.03 10.55 1.49
C PRO A 34 -0.06 10.23 2.63
N PRO A 35 1.24 10.50 2.45
CA PRO A 35 2.26 10.15 3.42
C PRO A 35 1.96 10.77 4.78
N ASP A 36 2.06 9.96 5.84
CA ASP A 36 1.71 10.40 7.19
C ASP A 36 2.76 11.37 7.74
N PRO A 37 2.43 12.66 7.96
CA PRO A 37 3.40 13.65 8.44
C PRO A 37 3.89 13.36 9.87
N THR A 38 3.16 12.54 10.64
CA THR A 38 3.56 12.13 11.99
C THR A 38 4.62 11.03 11.99
N ALA A 39 4.94 10.46 10.82
CA ALA A 39 5.94 9.40 10.69
C ALA A 39 7.39 9.92 10.77
N LYS A 40 7.65 11.19 10.47
CA LYS A 40 9.01 11.73 10.27
C LYS A 40 9.96 11.52 11.45
N ASN A 41 9.45 11.61 12.69
CA ASN A 41 10.27 11.58 13.90
C ASN A 41 10.12 10.29 14.71
N LEU A 42 9.53 9.24 14.13
CA LEU A 42 9.28 8.01 14.87
C LEU A 42 10.59 7.27 15.19
N THR A 43 10.73 6.84 16.44
CA THR A 43 11.78 5.89 16.82
C THR A 43 11.42 4.50 16.28
N PRO A 44 12.39 3.58 16.14
CA PRO A 44 12.09 2.19 15.74
C PRO A 44 11.03 1.53 16.63
N TYR A 45 11.04 1.82 17.93
CA TYR A 45 10.01 1.34 18.85
C TYR A 45 8.61 1.88 18.52
N MET A 46 8.48 3.15 18.16
CA MET A 46 7.20 3.72 17.74
C MET A 46 6.71 3.14 16.41
N ILE A 47 7.62 2.87 15.48
CA ILE A 47 7.29 2.18 14.20
C ILE A 47 6.79 0.77 14.50
N GLN A 48 7.43 0.06 15.43
CA GLN A 48 6.97 -1.25 15.88
C GLN A 48 5.56 -1.19 16.46
N LEU A 49 5.24 -0.21 17.32
CA LEU A 49 3.89 -0.05 17.86
C LEU A 49 2.85 0.20 16.75
N ARG A 50 3.17 1.03 15.75
CA ARG A 50 2.27 1.25 14.61
C ARG A 50 2.05 0.01 13.78
N ALA A 51 3.12 -0.73 13.50
CA ALA A 51 3.04 -2.00 12.78
C ALA A 51 2.23 -3.03 13.57
N PHE A 52 2.36 -3.02 14.90
CA PHE A 52 1.60 -3.86 15.81
C PHE A 52 0.10 -3.54 15.78
N ASP A 53 -0.28 -2.26 15.95
CA ASP A 53 -1.69 -1.84 15.93
C ASP A 53 -2.35 -2.12 14.58
N ALA A 54 -1.63 -1.84 13.47
CA ALA A 54 -2.11 -2.15 12.13
C ALA A 54 -2.30 -3.66 11.93
N CYS A 55 -1.38 -4.48 12.46
CA CYS A 55 -1.50 -5.93 12.44
C CYS A 55 -2.74 -6.39 13.21
N LEU A 56 -2.98 -5.88 14.43
CA LEU A 56 -4.14 -6.28 15.23
C LEU A 56 -5.44 -6.07 14.47
N VAL A 57 -5.62 -4.88 13.88
CA VAL A 57 -6.83 -4.51 13.13
C VAL A 57 -6.99 -5.39 11.89
N THR A 58 -5.91 -5.60 11.14
CA THR A 58 -5.96 -6.35 9.88
C THR A 58 -6.18 -7.84 10.13
N GLN A 59 -5.44 -8.42 11.08
CA GLN A 59 -5.46 -9.85 11.34
C GLN A 59 -6.72 -10.31 12.07
N SER A 60 -7.25 -9.51 13.00
CA SER A 60 -8.54 -9.82 13.62
C SER A 60 -9.64 -9.92 12.57
N ARG A 61 -9.60 -9.06 11.54
CA ARG A 61 -10.54 -9.07 10.41
C ARG A 61 -10.29 -10.26 9.47
N LEU A 62 -9.05 -10.48 9.03
CA LEU A 62 -8.72 -11.54 8.07
C LEU A 62 -8.92 -12.96 8.62
N MET A 63 -8.73 -13.14 9.92
CA MET A 63 -8.87 -14.42 10.62
C MET A 63 -10.23 -14.56 11.33
N SER A 64 -11.12 -13.57 11.20
CA SER A 64 -12.46 -13.57 11.82
C SER A 64 -12.41 -13.87 13.33
N THR A 65 -11.50 -13.20 14.04
CA THR A 65 -11.23 -13.40 15.47
C THR A 65 -11.09 -12.07 16.21
N THR A 66 -10.85 -12.10 17.52
CA THR A 66 -10.68 -10.88 18.33
C THR A 66 -9.25 -10.34 18.26
N ARG A 67 -9.05 -9.08 18.65
CA ARG A 67 -7.71 -8.46 18.66
C ARG A 67 -6.81 -9.12 19.70
N GLU A 68 -7.38 -9.59 20.80
CA GLU A 68 -6.69 -10.30 21.87
C GLU A 68 -6.12 -11.63 21.36
N ALA A 69 -6.88 -12.37 20.55
CA ALA A 69 -6.44 -13.65 19.99
C ALA A 69 -5.24 -13.50 19.04
N VAL A 70 -5.13 -12.37 18.34
CA VAL A 70 -4.01 -12.05 17.45
C VAL A 70 -2.90 -11.22 18.11
N HIS A 71 -3.02 -10.91 19.41
CA HIS A 71 -2.06 -10.05 20.11
C HIS A 71 -0.64 -10.62 20.10
N THR A 72 -0.46 -11.84 20.60
CA THR A 72 0.86 -12.50 20.62
C THR A 72 1.47 -12.66 19.22
N PRO A 73 0.76 -13.18 18.20
CA PRO A 73 1.35 -13.30 16.86
C PRO A 73 1.61 -11.93 16.18
N CYS A 74 0.79 -10.90 16.43
CA CYS A 74 1.09 -9.55 15.94
C CYS A 74 2.30 -8.91 16.62
N SER A 75 2.54 -9.21 17.90
CA SER A 75 3.75 -8.77 18.61
C SER A 75 5.00 -9.41 18.00
N CYS A 76 4.95 -10.71 17.70
CA CYS A 76 5.98 -11.42 16.94
C CYS A 76 6.26 -10.75 15.58
N TYR A 77 5.21 -10.44 14.83
CA TYR A 77 5.32 -9.81 13.52
C TYR A 77 5.99 -8.43 13.60
N ALA A 78 5.51 -7.56 14.48
CA ALA A 78 6.00 -6.19 14.58
C ALA A 78 7.46 -6.16 15.03
N LYS A 79 7.80 -6.90 16.09
CA LYS A 79 9.17 -6.98 16.62
C LYS A 79 10.14 -7.54 15.58
N GLY A 80 9.74 -8.63 14.91
CA GLY A 80 10.55 -9.25 13.89
C GLY A 80 10.78 -8.36 12.68
N THR A 81 9.70 -7.79 12.14
CA THR A 81 9.75 -6.97 10.92
C THR A 81 10.62 -5.74 11.14
N VAL A 82 10.32 -4.95 12.17
CA VAL A 82 11.07 -3.71 12.44
C VAL A 82 12.50 -4.01 12.91
N GLY A 83 12.71 -5.09 13.67
CA GLY A 83 14.05 -5.53 14.06
C GLY A 83 14.93 -5.99 12.89
N ALA A 84 14.32 -6.41 11.78
CA ALA A 84 15.02 -6.80 10.55
C ALA A 84 15.19 -5.65 9.55
N MET A 85 14.65 -4.46 9.85
CA MET A 85 14.76 -3.31 8.96
C MET A 85 16.15 -2.67 9.01
N THR A 86 16.63 -2.20 7.86
CA THR A 86 17.83 -1.37 7.78
C THR A 86 17.51 0.08 8.16
N LYS A 87 18.55 0.88 8.37
CA LYS A 87 18.38 2.32 8.63
C LYS A 87 17.65 3.03 7.49
N ASP A 88 17.92 2.65 6.25
CA ASP A 88 17.29 3.24 5.07
C ASP A 88 15.81 2.87 4.97
N GLU A 89 15.44 1.64 5.33
CA GLU A 89 14.03 1.23 5.37
C GLU A 89 13.26 1.93 6.48
N ILE A 90 13.90 2.15 7.62
CA ILE A 90 13.33 2.95 8.71
C ILE A 90 13.13 4.40 8.24
N GLN A 91 14.09 4.96 7.50
CA GLN A 91 13.94 6.30 6.95
C GLN A 91 12.82 6.38 5.92
N ALA A 92 12.74 5.41 5.00
CA ALA A 92 11.64 5.33 4.03
C ALA A 92 10.27 5.25 4.73
N PHE A 93 10.18 4.52 5.84
CA PHE A 93 8.96 4.50 6.65
C PHE A 93 8.64 5.86 7.26
N ARG A 94 9.64 6.62 7.71
CA ARG A 94 9.44 7.98 8.25
C ARG A 94 8.99 8.98 7.19
N ASP A 95 9.45 8.79 5.96
CA ASP A 95 9.15 9.69 4.85
C ASP A 95 7.74 9.42 4.28
N THR A 96 7.31 8.16 4.29
CA THR A 96 6.07 7.72 3.64
C THR A 96 4.96 7.31 4.60
N GLY A 97 5.29 6.88 5.82
CA GLY A 97 4.37 6.21 6.74
C GLY A 97 4.09 4.74 6.40
N TYR A 98 4.74 4.17 5.37
CA TYR A 98 4.50 2.82 4.88
C TYR A 98 5.79 2.00 4.81
N PHE A 99 5.65 0.66 4.87
CA PHE A 99 6.77 -0.21 4.52
C PHE A 99 6.99 -0.18 3.01
N ASN A 100 8.21 0.19 2.61
CA ASN A 100 8.66 0.06 1.23
C ASN A 100 8.72 -1.44 0.82
N ASP A 101 9.02 -1.72 -0.45
CA ASP A 101 8.95 -3.10 -0.97
C ASP A 101 9.91 -4.07 -0.27
N SER A 102 11.10 -3.62 0.10
CA SER A 102 12.08 -4.46 0.81
C SER A 102 11.64 -4.75 2.25
N ALA A 103 11.09 -3.76 2.96
CA ALA A 103 10.50 -3.95 4.29
C ALA A 103 9.22 -4.79 4.23
N ARG A 104 8.40 -4.64 3.18
CA ARG A 104 7.22 -5.50 2.92
C ARG A 104 7.61 -6.95 2.76
N ALA A 105 8.66 -7.25 2.00
CA ALA A 105 9.13 -8.63 1.83
C ALA A 105 9.52 -9.26 3.18
N LYS A 106 10.20 -8.51 4.05
CA LYS A 106 10.50 -8.93 5.43
C LYS A 106 9.23 -9.14 6.25
N GLY A 107 8.29 -8.20 6.14
CA GLY A 107 6.98 -8.27 6.78
C GLY A 107 6.22 -9.55 6.42
N LEU A 108 6.11 -9.86 5.12
CA LEU A 108 5.48 -11.10 4.65
C LEU A 108 6.16 -12.35 5.23
N GLY A 109 7.49 -12.37 5.29
CA GLY A 109 8.21 -13.47 5.94
C GLY A 109 7.89 -13.61 7.44
N PHE A 110 7.66 -12.49 8.14
CA PHE A 110 7.23 -12.53 9.54
C PHE A 110 5.76 -12.88 9.72
N ILE A 111 4.89 -12.52 8.78
CA ILE A 111 3.49 -12.97 8.79
C ILE A 111 3.47 -14.50 8.80
N ASP A 112 4.22 -15.14 7.91
CA ASP A 112 4.25 -16.61 7.83
C ASP A 112 4.86 -17.22 9.11
N ARG A 113 6.01 -16.70 9.57
CA ARG A 113 6.69 -17.19 10.79
C ARG A 113 5.83 -17.05 12.05
N CYS A 114 5.05 -15.97 12.15
CA CYS A 114 4.21 -15.69 13.30
C CYS A 114 2.80 -16.32 13.17
N LYS A 115 2.59 -17.21 12.21
CA LYS A 115 1.31 -17.93 11.97
C LYS A 115 0.13 -17.00 11.74
N LEU A 116 0.42 -15.86 11.11
CA LEU A 116 -0.55 -14.85 10.71
C LEU A 116 -1.02 -15.13 9.29
N LYS A 117 -2.27 -14.76 8.97
CA LYS A 117 -2.80 -14.86 7.61
C LYS A 117 -2.22 -13.77 6.71
N ARG A 118 -1.77 -14.12 5.51
CA ARG A 118 -1.31 -13.15 4.51
C ARG A 118 -2.47 -12.26 4.02
N PRO A 119 -2.32 -10.92 4.04
CA PRO A 119 -3.21 -10.02 3.34
C PRO A 119 -3.12 -10.26 1.83
N VAL A 120 -4.25 -10.40 1.16
CA VAL A 120 -4.37 -10.54 -0.30
C VAL A 120 -4.57 -9.19 -0.96
#